data_AF-M4BN12-F1
#
_entry.id   AF-M4BN12-F1
#
_cell.length_a   1.000
_cell.length_b   1.000
_cell.length_c   1.000
_cell.angle_alpha   90.00
_cell.angle_beta   90.00
_cell.angle_gamma   90.00
#
_symmetry.space_group_name_H-M   'P 1'
#
loop_
_entity.id
_entity.type
_entity.pdbx_description
1 polymer ?
#
loop_
_entity_poly.entity_id
_entity_poly.type
_entity_poly.pdbx_seq_one_letter_code
_entity_poly.pdbx_strand_id
1 'polypeptide(L)'
;MALNRVRYIQTQCVDLRLQEPMPMDQVREMADIEPTPLSLQQMRSFSDGCAKLRIVSAKFLHKELQSRFARAIMELADLPLGLSDTASIRQAINVYCRELQWISSTKPPSSIAEDQQFTETLRQAKAGGSNLVPLICYGLQQLKATDLGHSALQIESAQEDIKDRLDKFFLGRIGIRMLIGQHVESLERPGGRVHLVNVEEIVREACDRATKLCQQFSGATPPLEIHATASASTPLMYVRSHLHHMVFELVKNAMRATVEYHRKLKHRAPGAVNHFKQTMNPYSPSLGFFLPPVDDVSGVKIFPDISKYKLRGGLPPVEIVICVGSEDLTIKVSDEGGGVPRSRWNKLWRYDYTTMEVVTDCPWQDCSHAISVVKSHLRRLKGTGRRGLSRHIA
;
A
#
# COMPACT_ATOMS: atom_id res chain seq x y z
N MET A 1 47.98 0.39 -38.07
CA MET A 1 47.05 -0.43 -38.87
C MET A 1 45.89 -0.87 -37.98
N ALA A 2 44.67 -0.53 -38.40
CA ALA A 2 43.35 -1.03 -37.98
C ALA A 2 43.00 -1.05 -36.47
N LEU A 3 42.46 0.06 -35.97
CA LEU A 3 41.50 0.06 -34.85
C LEU A 3 40.09 -0.15 -35.42
N ASN A 4 39.48 -1.28 -35.09
CA ASN A 4 38.14 -1.67 -35.50
C ASN A 4 37.08 -0.72 -34.92
N ARG A 5 36.41 0.02 -35.81
CA ARG A 5 35.19 0.79 -35.52
C ARG A 5 34.05 -0.18 -35.17
N VAL A 6 33.63 -0.17 -33.92
CA VAL A 6 32.32 -0.69 -33.50
C VAL A 6 31.24 0.20 -34.13
N ARG A 7 30.50 -0.34 -35.09
CA ARG A 7 29.29 0.31 -35.64
C ARG A 7 28.22 0.28 -34.55
N TYR A 8 27.98 1.43 -33.93
CA TYR A 8 26.75 1.68 -33.19
C TYR A 8 25.58 1.64 -34.18
N ILE A 9 24.69 0.66 -34.01
CA ILE A 9 23.39 0.65 -34.68
C ILE A 9 22.56 1.72 -33.98
N GLN A 10 22.43 2.87 -34.65
CA GLN A 10 21.53 3.95 -34.31
C GLN A 10 20.10 3.47 -34.56
N THR A 11 19.50 2.76 -33.62
CA THR A 11 18.04 2.60 -33.60
C THR A 11 17.43 3.99 -33.44
N GLN A 12 16.61 4.39 -34.41
CA GLN A 12 15.83 5.63 -34.43
C GLN A 12 14.95 5.72 -33.17
N CYS A 13 15.49 6.29 -32.10
CA CYS A 13 14.68 6.82 -31.01
C CYS A 13 14.19 8.17 -31.53
N VAL A 14 12.96 8.20 -32.04
CA VAL A 14 12.28 9.46 -32.38
C VAL A 14 12.30 10.33 -31.13
N ASP A 15 12.91 11.51 -31.22
CA ASP A 15 13.00 12.44 -30.10
C ASP A 15 11.59 12.96 -29.79
N LEU A 16 10.87 12.25 -28.92
CA LEU A 16 9.51 12.56 -28.46
C LEU A 16 9.40 13.94 -27.78
N ARG A 17 10.50 14.68 -27.61
CA ARG A 17 10.52 16.05 -27.09
C ARG A 17 9.97 17.09 -28.08
N LEU A 18 9.78 16.75 -29.35
CA LEU A 18 9.33 17.67 -30.41
C LEU A 18 7.88 17.45 -30.89
N GLN A 19 7.15 16.48 -30.35
CA GLN A 19 5.74 16.29 -30.70
C GLN A 19 4.84 17.11 -29.79
N GLU A 20 3.84 17.78 -30.37
CA GLU A 20 2.80 18.44 -29.58
C GLU A 20 2.12 17.43 -28.64
N PRO A 21 1.86 17.83 -27.37
CA PRO A 21 1.19 16.96 -26.43
C PRO A 21 -0.21 16.58 -26.93
N MET A 22 -0.62 15.35 -26.65
CA MET A 22 -1.94 14.85 -27.03
C MET A 22 -3.05 15.77 -26.50
N PRO A 23 -4.02 16.19 -27.33
CA PRO A 23 -5.14 17.00 -26.88
C PRO A 23 -5.93 16.32 -25.75
N MET A 24 -6.36 17.10 -24.75
CA MET A 24 -7.08 16.55 -23.59
C MET A 24 -8.41 15.88 -23.96
N ASP A 25 -9.08 16.32 -25.02
CA ASP A 25 -10.31 15.69 -25.51
C ASP A 25 -10.06 14.25 -25.98
N GLN A 26 -8.94 14.03 -26.69
CA GLN A 26 -8.53 12.70 -27.10
C GLN A 26 -8.16 11.83 -25.89
N VAL A 27 -7.46 12.39 -24.90
CA VAL A 27 -7.16 11.67 -23.65
C VAL A 27 -8.45 11.26 -22.94
N ARG A 28 -9.47 12.12 -22.94
CA ARG A 28 -10.77 11.85 -22.33
C ARG A 28 -11.49 10.69 -23.01
N GLU A 29 -11.55 10.68 -24.35
CA GLU A 29 -12.14 9.57 -25.11
C GLU A 29 -11.45 8.23 -24.81
N MET A 30 -10.12 8.24 -24.69
CA MET A 30 -9.35 7.03 -24.33
C MET A 30 -9.61 6.58 -22.89
N ALA A 31 -9.89 7.52 -21.98
CA ALA A 31 -10.18 7.23 -20.57
C ALA A 31 -11.56 6.59 -20.34
N ASP A 32 -12.52 6.87 -21.23
CA ASP A 32 -13.87 6.31 -21.18
C ASP A 32 -13.90 4.80 -21.50
N ILE A 33 -12.84 4.27 -22.12
CA ILE A 33 -12.68 2.83 -22.35
C ILE A 33 -12.51 2.11 -21.00
N GLU A 34 -13.38 1.15 -20.71
CA GLU A 34 -13.35 0.39 -19.47
C GLU A 34 -12.15 -0.59 -19.44
N PRO A 35 -11.31 -0.59 -18.39
CA PRO A 35 -10.16 -1.49 -18.31
C PRO A 35 -10.57 -2.96 -18.19
N THR A 36 -9.86 -3.84 -18.89
CA THR A 36 -10.12 -5.28 -18.86
C THR A 36 -9.55 -5.90 -17.57
N PRO A 37 -10.37 -6.52 -16.69
CA PRO A 37 -9.85 -7.22 -15.51
C PRO A 37 -9.17 -8.54 -15.92
N LEU A 38 -8.04 -8.86 -15.27
CA LEU A 38 -7.34 -10.14 -15.41
C LEU A 38 -7.14 -10.81 -14.05
N SER A 39 -7.44 -12.11 -13.98
CA SER A 39 -7.13 -12.95 -12.82
C SER A 39 -5.63 -13.30 -12.78
N LEU A 40 -5.11 -13.61 -11.59
CA LEU A 40 -3.71 -14.04 -11.43
C LEU A 40 -3.40 -15.31 -12.26
N GLN A 41 -4.36 -16.23 -12.36
CA GLN A 41 -4.23 -17.43 -13.17
C GLN A 41 -4.13 -17.13 -14.67
N GLN A 42 -4.95 -16.20 -15.18
CA GLN A 42 -4.83 -15.75 -16.58
C GLN A 42 -3.48 -15.08 -16.83
N MET A 43 -3.05 -14.18 -15.93
CA MET A 43 -1.75 -13.50 -16.05
C MET A 43 -0.58 -14.48 -16.10
N ARG A 44 -0.62 -15.53 -15.26
CA ARG A 44 0.37 -16.60 -15.29
C ARG A 44 0.33 -17.41 -16.59
N SER A 45 -0.86 -17.80 -17.03
CA SER A 45 -1.05 -18.60 -18.25
C SER A 45 -0.46 -17.90 -19.49
N PHE A 46 -0.61 -16.58 -19.60
CA PHE A 46 0.01 -15.81 -20.69
C PHE A 46 1.54 -15.77 -20.61
N SER A 47 2.11 -15.85 -19.41
CA SER A 47 3.57 -15.77 -19.19
C SER A 47 4.27 -17.13 -19.28
N ASP A 48 3.55 -18.22 -19.00
CA ASP A 48 4.03 -19.59 -19.21
C ASP A 48 3.86 -20.05 -20.68
N GLY A 49 3.20 -19.23 -21.51
CA GLY A 49 2.90 -19.53 -22.90
C GLY A 49 4.12 -19.48 -23.84
N CYS A 50 3.95 -20.05 -25.04
CA CYS A 50 4.97 -20.01 -26.09
C CYS A 50 5.17 -18.59 -26.67
N ALA A 51 6.18 -18.39 -27.51
CA ALA A 51 6.49 -17.10 -28.13
C ALA A 51 5.27 -16.44 -28.83
N LYS A 52 4.36 -17.23 -29.42
CA LYS A 52 3.12 -16.71 -30.01
C LYS A 52 2.18 -16.09 -28.97
N LEU A 53 2.00 -16.74 -27.82
CA LEU A 53 1.17 -16.24 -26.73
C LEU A 53 1.77 -14.97 -26.11
N ARG A 54 3.10 -14.88 -26.04
CA ARG A 54 3.79 -13.66 -25.61
C ARG A 54 3.47 -12.46 -26.50
N ILE A 55 3.48 -12.63 -27.83
CA ILE A 55 3.09 -11.57 -28.76
C ILE A 55 1.62 -11.18 -28.58
N VAL A 56 0.72 -12.14 -28.36
CA VAL A 56 -0.69 -11.85 -28.05
C VAL A 56 -0.83 -11.03 -26.76
N SER A 57 -0.09 -11.40 -25.72
CA SER A 57 -0.02 -10.65 -24.46
C SER A 57 0.54 -9.24 -24.67
N ALA A 58 1.58 -9.07 -25.49
CA ALA A 58 2.16 -7.77 -25.81
C ALA A 58 1.16 -6.85 -26.54
N LYS A 59 0.40 -7.40 -27.50
CA LYS A 59 -0.65 -6.66 -28.21
C LYS A 59 -1.79 -6.25 -27.29
N PHE A 60 -2.22 -7.15 -26.41
CA PHE A 60 -3.19 -6.83 -25.36
C PHE A 60 -2.67 -5.70 -24.48
N LEU A 61 -1.44 -5.82 -23.98
CA LEU A 61 -0.82 -4.84 -23.09
C LEU A 61 -0.69 -3.47 -23.74
N HIS A 62 -0.30 -3.42 -25.02
CA HIS A 62 -0.19 -2.18 -25.81
C HIS A 62 -1.51 -1.41 -25.83
N LYS A 63 -2.63 -2.08 -26.12
CA LYS A 63 -3.97 -1.49 -26.13
C LYS A 63 -4.48 -1.15 -24.72
N GLU A 64 -4.25 -2.05 -23.76
CA GLU A 64 -4.78 -1.91 -22.40
C GLU A 64 -4.07 -0.81 -21.60
N LEU A 65 -2.79 -0.54 -21.86
CA LEU A 65 -2.05 0.54 -21.19
C LEU A 65 -2.48 1.92 -21.67
N GLN A 66 -2.89 2.07 -22.93
CA GLN A 66 -3.41 3.33 -23.47
C GLN A 66 -4.57 3.88 -22.65
N SER A 67 -5.63 3.07 -22.46
CA SER A 67 -6.79 3.48 -21.66
C SER A 67 -6.44 3.70 -20.20
N ARG A 68 -5.58 2.86 -19.61
CA ARG A 68 -5.18 3.00 -18.21
C ARG A 68 -4.33 4.25 -17.94
N PHE A 69 -3.43 4.62 -18.85
CA PHE A 69 -2.69 5.88 -18.73
C PHE A 69 -3.60 7.08 -18.89
N ALA A 70 -4.52 7.06 -19.87
CA ALA A 70 -5.52 8.10 -20.05
C ALA A 70 -6.37 8.32 -18.79
N ARG A 71 -6.88 7.23 -18.18
CA ARG A 71 -7.61 7.31 -16.91
C ARG A 71 -6.75 7.87 -15.79
N ALA A 72 -5.49 7.44 -15.67
CA ALA A 72 -4.58 7.97 -14.64
C ALA A 72 -4.34 9.48 -14.79
N ILE A 73 -4.28 10.00 -16.03
CA ILE A 73 -4.20 11.43 -16.31
C ILE A 73 -5.47 12.13 -15.84
N MET A 74 -6.65 11.63 -16.21
CA MET A 74 -7.93 12.23 -15.81
C MET A 74 -8.11 12.26 -14.29
N GLU A 75 -7.80 11.16 -13.58
CA GLU A 75 -7.93 11.12 -12.11
C GLU A 75 -7.02 12.12 -11.39
N LEU A 76 -5.87 12.49 -11.99
CA LEU A 76 -4.96 13.51 -11.45
C LEU A 76 -5.33 14.94 -11.89
N ALA A 77 -5.74 15.11 -13.15
CA ALA A 77 -6.11 16.41 -13.70
C ALA A 77 -7.38 16.98 -13.06
N ASP A 78 -8.31 16.11 -12.71
CA ASP A 78 -9.58 16.47 -12.07
C ASP A 78 -9.48 16.57 -10.53
N LEU A 79 -8.28 16.53 -9.94
CA LEU A 79 -8.12 16.67 -8.50
C LEU A 79 -8.61 18.06 -8.04
N PRO A 80 -9.44 18.14 -6.98
CA PRO A 80 -10.07 19.39 -6.57
C PRO A 80 -9.10 20.33 -5.85
N LEU A 81 -9.60 21.53 -5.47
CA LEU A 81 -8.88 22.53 -4.67
C LEU A 81 -7.59 23.06 -5.30
N GLY A 82 -7.50 23.03 -6.64
CA GLY A 82 -6.26 23.40 -7.36
C GLY A 82 -5.11 22.43 -7.09
N LEU A 83 -5.36 21.24 -6.55
CA LEU A 83 -4.33 20.25 -6.29
C LEU A 83 -3.69 19.77 -7.60
N SER A 84 -4.47 19.67 -8.67
CA SER A 84 -3.99 19.40 -10.03
C SER A 84 -2.99 20.46 -10.54
N ASP A 85 -3.11 21.70 -10.07
CA ASP A 85 -2.22 22.82 -10.40
C ASP A 85 -0.97 22.89 -9.53
N THR A 86 -0.76 21.95 -8.60
CA THR A 86 0.51 21.88 -7.88
C THR A 86 1.62 21.38 -8.81
N ALA A 87 2.83 21.92 -8.66
CA ALA A 87 3.96 21.56 -9.53
C ALA A 87 4.23 20.04 -9.53
N SER A 88 4.08 19.39 -8.38
CA SER A 88 4.32 17.95 -8.22
C SER A 88 3.25 17.09 -8.86
N ILE A 89 1.97 17.49 -8.82
CA ILE A 89 0.91 16.78 -9.53
C ILE A 89 1.02 16.98 -11.04
N ARG A 90 1.32 18.20 -11.51
CA ARG A 90 1.63 18.43 -12.94
C ARG A 90 2.80 17.57 -13.42
N GLN A 91 3.85 17.42 -12.61
CA GLN A 91 4.96 16.52 -12.95
C GLN A 91 4.48 15.06 -13.06
N ALA A 92 3.61 14.60 -12.17
CA ALA A 92 3.02 13.26 -12.24
C ALA A 92 2.13 13.06 -13.49
N ILE A 93 1.32 14.06 -13.84
CA ILE A 93 0.52 14.08 -15.07
C ILE A 93 1.42 14.00 -16.30
N ASN A 94 2.47 14.82 -16.37
CA ASN A 94 3.41 14.85 -17.49
C ASN A 94 4.11 13.51 -17.72
N VAL A 95 4.41 12.75 -16.65
CA VAL A 95 4.94 11.38 -16.78
C VAL A 95 3.95 10.52 -17.56
N TYR A 96 2.67 10.46 -17.14
CA TYR A 96 1.67 9.64 -17.84
C TYR A 96 1.34 10.16 -19.25
N CYS A 97 1.31 11.47 -19.48
CA CYS A 97 1.11 12.03 -20.81
C CYS A 97 2.21 11.56 -21.78
N ARG A 98 3.48 11.59 -21.33
CA ARG A 98 4.60 11.10 -22.14
C ARG A 98 4.48 9.60 -22.43
N GLU A 99 4.14 8.79 -21.41
CA GLU A 99 3.97 7.35 -21.62
C GLU A 99 2.79 7.04 -22.56
N LEU A 100 1.69 7.79 -22.45
CA LEU A 100 0.52 7.67 -23.33
C LEU A 100 0.86 8.08 -24.76
N GLN A 101 1.57 9.19 -24.95
CA GLN A 101 1.99 9.65 -26.27
C GLN A 101 2.93 8.64 -26.95
N TRP A 102 3.88 8.09 -26.20
CA TRP A 102 4.77 7.04 -26.71
C TRP A 102 3.99 5.78 -27.13
N ILE A 103 3.12 5.26 -26.27
CA ILE A 103 2.42 4.01 -26.58
C ILE A 103 1.39 4.17 -27.71
N SER A 104 0.76 5.35 -27.83
CA SER A 104 -0.19 5.65 -28.90
C SER A 104 0.48 5.93 -30.25
N SER A 105 1.72 6.41 -30.26
CA SER A 105 2.50 6.64 -31.50
C SER A 105 3.22 5.39 -32.01
N THR A 106 3.35 4.35 -31.19
CA THR A 106 4.00 3.09 -31.55
C THR A 106 2.99 2.04 -32.02
N LYS A 107 3.43 1.19 -32.97
CA LYS A 107 2.63 0.07 -33.45
C LYS A 107 2.66 -1.08 -32.43
N PRO A 108 1.57 -1.86 -32.31
CA PRO A 108 1.55 -3.03 -31.44
C PRO A 108 2.60 -4.07 -31.90
N PRO A 109 3.38 -4.67 -30.98
CA PRO A 109 4.41 -5.64 -31.34
C PRO A 109 3.83 -6.85 -32.10
N SER A 110 4.50 -7.24 -33.17
CA SER A 110 4.11 -8.34 -34.05
C SER A 110 5.17 -9.42 -34.20
N SER A 111 6.44 -9.09 -33.90
CA SER A 111 7.57 -10.02 -33.90
C SER A 111 8.26 -10.09 -32.54
N ILE A 112 9.10 -11.11 -32.34
CA ILE A 112 9.88 -11.30 -31.11
C ILE A 112 10.85 -10.13 -30.88
N ALA A 113 11.48 -9.62 -31.95
CA ALA A 113 12.38 -8.48 -31.87
C ALA A 113 11.64 -7.19 -31.44
N GLU A 114 10.45 -6.95 -32.00
CA GLU A 114 9.60 -5.83 -31.60
C GLU A 114 9.12 -5.94 -30.16
N ASP A 115 8.76 -7.15 -29.70
CA ASP A 115 8.36 -7.38 -28.31
C ASP A 115 9.52 -7.14 -27.33
N GLN A 116 10.75 -7.54 -27.69
CA GLN A 116 11.93 -7.25 -26.87
C GLN A 116 12.16 -5.74 -26.72
N GLN A 117 12.06 -4.99 -27.82
CA GLN A 117 12.18 -3.53 -27.78
C GLN A 117 11.07 -2.89 -26.94
N PHE A 118 9.82 -3.31 -27.16
CA PHE A 118 8.66 -2.84 -26.39
C PHE A 118 8.82 -3.14 -24.89
N THR A 119 9.29 -4.34 -24.55
CA THR A 119 9.52 -4.77 -23.16
C THR A 119 10.57 -3.91 -22.48
N GLU A 120 11.66 -3.56 -23.18
CA GLU A 120 12.72 -2.73 -22.62
C GLU A 120 12.27 -1.28 -22.41
N THR A 121 11.49 -0.70 -23.32
CA THR A 121 10.89 0.62 -23.09
C THR A 121 9.94 0.61 -21.90
N LEU A 122 9.12 -0.44 -21.76
CA LEU A 122 8.26 -0.61 -20.58
C LEU A 122 9.05 -0.75 -19.27
N ARG A 123 10.23 -1.37 -19.30
CA ARG A 123 11.14 -1.46 -18.15
C ARG A 123 11.59 -0.07 -17.71
N GLN A 124 11.95 0.80 -18.67
CA GLN A 124 12.33 2.19 -18.41
C GLN A 124 11.14 3.02 -17.88
N ALA A 125 9.95 2.88 -18.48
CA ALA A 125 8.72 3.53 -18.01
C ALA A 125 8.38 3.15 -16.56
N LYS A 126 8.49 1.86 -16.21
CA LYS A 126 8.31 1.34 -14.84
C LYS A 126 9.27 1.98 -13.84
N ALA A 127 10.54 2.17 -14.24
CA ALA A 127 11.54 2.83 -13.41
C ALA A 127 11.20 4.32 -13.22
N GLY A 128 10.92 5.06 -14.30
CA GLY A 128 10.56 6.48 -14.26
C GLY A 128 9.31 6.78 -13.43
N GLY A 129 8.31 5.90 -13.46
CA GLY A 129 7.08 6.03 -12.67
C GLY A 129 7.20 5.68 -11.18
N SER A 130 8.40 5.37 -10.66
CA SER A 130 8.60 4.95 -9.27
C SER A 130 8.41 6.09 -8.26
N ASN A 131 8.72 7.34 -8.64
CA ASN A 131 8.59 8.51 -7.76
C ASN A 131 7.19 9.14 -7.75
N LEU A 132 6.20 8.57 -8.46
CA LEU A 132 4.86 9.14 -8.58
C LEU A 132 4.10 9.24 -7.24
N VAL A 133 4.25 8.25 -6.35
CA VAL A 133 3.59 8.31 -5.03
C VAL A 133 4.16 9.45 -4.18
N PRO A 134 5.49 9.55 -3.99
CA PRO A 134 6.09 10.70 -3.32
C PRO A 134 5.65 12.05 -3.88
N LEU A 135 5.57 12.21 -5.20
CA LEU A 135 5.13 13.45 -5.85
C LEU A 135 3.70 13.85 -5.45
N ILE A 136 2.78 12.89 -5.44
CA ILE A 136 1.38 13.14 -5.03
C ILE A 136 1.30 13.52 -3.56
N CYS A 137 2.04 12.80 -2.73
CA CYS A 137 2.13 13.11 -1.30
C CYS A 137 2.69 14.51 -1.05
N TYR A 138 3.70 14.94 -1.81
CA TYR A 138 4.25 16.28 -1.71
C TYR A 138 3.25 17.34 -2.16
N GLY A 139 2.50 17.11 -3.25
CA GLY A 139 1.42 18.01 -3.68
C GLY A 139 0.35 18.23 -2.61
N LEU A 140 -0.05 17.16 -1.91
CA LEU A 140 -0.98 17.27 -0.76
C LEU A 140 -0.39 18.08 0.40
N GLN A 141 0.90 17.92 0.67
CA GLN A 141 1.58 18.71 1.71
C GLN A 141 1.68 20.19 1.33
N GLN A 142 1.98 20.50 0.07
CA GLN A 142 1.99 21.88 -0.43
C GLN A 142 0.62 22.53 -0.27
N LEU A 143 -0.45 21.82 -0.62
CA LEU A 143 -1.82 22.30 -0.43
C LEU A 143 -2.10 22.57 1.05
N LYS A 144 -1.75 21.62 1.92
CA LYS A 144 -1.93 21.73 3.38
C LYS A 144 -1.15 22.90 4.01
N ALA A 145 -0.03 23.31 3.41
CA ALA A 145 0.79 24.42 3.88
C ALA A 145 0.21 25.81 3.55
N THR A 146 -0.79 25.89 2.66
CA THR A 146 -1.49 27.14 2.35
C THR A 146 -2.67 27.34 3.29
N ASP A 147 -2.97 28.58 3.70
CA ASP A 147 -4.10 28.86 4.62
C ASP A 147 -5.46 28.43 4.04
N LEU A 148 -5.64 28.65 2.73
CA LEU A 148 -6.83 28.22 1.99
C LEU A 148 -6.92 26.69 1.90
N GLY A 149 -5.82 26.01 1.57
CA GLY A 149 -5.80 24.55 1.51
C GLY A 149 -5.94 23.90 2.88
N HIS A 150 -5.36 24.47 3.94
CA HIS A 150 -5.57 24.00 5.31
C HIS A 150 -7.03 24.09 5.72
N SER A 151 -7.70 25.19 5.41
CA SER A 151 -9.13 25.38 5.71
C SER A 151 -10.01 24.45 4.87
N ALA A 152 -9.72 24.31 3.58
CA ALA A 152 -10.47 23.45 2.68
C ALA A 152 -10.32 21.96 3.04
N LEU A 153 -9.14 21.53 3.47
CA LEU A 153 -8.88 20.15 3.92
C LEU A 153 -9.57 19.82 5.26
N GLN A 154 -10.09 20.80 6.00
CA GLN A 154 -10.95 20.51 7.16
C GLN A 154 -12.39 20.15 6.76
N ILE A 155 -12.81 20.51 5.54
CA ILE A 155 -14.16 20.22 5.04
C ILE A 155 -14.24 18.73 4.68
N GLU A 156 -15.25 18.05 5.23
CA GLU A 156 -15.39 16.60 5.08
C GLU A 156 -15.68 16.17 3.63
N SER A 157 -16.55 16.89 2.91
CA SER A 157 -16.85 16.59 1.50
C SER A 157 -15.61 16.72 0.60
N ALA A 158 -14.81 17.77 0.80
CA ALA A 158 -13.57 17.95 0.02
C ALA A 158 -12.56 16.83 0.27
N GLN A 159 -12.48 16.33 1.51
CA GLN A 159 -11.65 15.19 1.88
C GLN A 159 -12.14 13.88 1.26
N GLU A 160 -13.45 13.68 1.21
CA GLU A 160 -14.07 12.52 0.55
C GLU A 160 -13.80 12.54 -0.96
N ASP A 161 -13.95 13.69 -1.62
CA ASP A 161 -13.66 13.85 -3.04
C ASP A 161 -12.20 13.56 -3.38
N ILE A 162 -11.25 14.12 -2.62
CA ILE A 162 -9.81 13.85 -2.78
C ILE A 162 -9.54 12.36 -2.57
N LYS A 163 -10.10 11.77 -1.49
CA LYS A 163 -9.90 10.37 -1.16
C LYS A 163 -10.40 9.48 -2.30
N ASP A 164 -11.59 9.72 -2.81
CA ASP A 164 -12.21 8.86 -3.81
C ASP A 164 -11.48 8.91 -5.15
N ARG A 165 -10.98 10.09 -5.56
CA ARG A 165 -10.13 10.22 -6.75
C ARG A 165 -8.76 9.57 -6.58
N LEU A 166 -8.09 9.81 -5.44
CA LEU A 166 -6.80 9.19 -5.17
C LEU A 166 -6.91 7.67 -5.02
N ASP A 167 -7.99 7.16 -4.44
CA ASP A 167 -8.27 5.71 -4.37
C ASP A 167 -8.37 5.11 -5.78
N LYS A 168 -9.10 5.75 -6.70
CA LYS A 168 -9.19 5.32 -8.11
C LYS A 168 -7.82 5.38 -8.80
N PHE A 169 -7.10 6.49 -8.64
CA PHE A 169 -5.77 6.67 -9.20
C PHE A 169 -4.78 5.59 -8.72
N PHE A 170 -4.65 5.39 -7.41
CA PHE A 170 -3.69 4.44 -6.87
C PHE A 170 -4.06 3.01 -7.22
N LEU A 171 -5.35 2.64 -7.20
CA LEU A 171 -5.80 1.33 -7.65
C LEU A 171 -5.47 1.09 -9.14
N GLY A 172 -5.74 2.08 -9.99
CA GLY A 172 -5.38 2.08 -11.41
C GLY A 172 -3.87 1.92 -11.62
N ARG A 173 -3.06 2.69 -10.88
CA ARG A 173 -1.59 2.63 -10.91
C ARG A 173 -1.04 1.28 -10.47
N ILE A 174 -1.63 0.65 -9.45
CA ILE A 174 -1.26 -0.73 -9.06
C ILE A 174 -1.53 -1.67 -10.24
N GLY A 175 -2.65 -1.49 -10.95
CA GLY A 175 -2.97 -2.26 -12.17
C GLY A 175 -1.94 -2.09 -13.26
N ILE A 176 -1.58 -0.85 -13.58
CA ILE A 176 -0.53 -0.52 -14.56
C ILE A 176 0.80 -1.19 -14.17
N ARG A 177 1.27 -1.01 -12.92
CA ARG A 177 2.53 -1.61 -12.45
C ARG A 177 2.47 -3.13 -12.41
N MET A 178 1.30 -3.72 -12.20
CA MET A 178 1.09 -5.16 -12.23
C MET A 178 1.25 -5.71 -13.65
N LEU A 179 0.54 -5.12 -14.62
CA LEU A 179 0.60 -5.53 -16.02
C LEU A 179 1.99 -5.36 -16.63
N ILE A 180 2.58 -4.16 -16.49
CA ILE A 180 3.95 -3.88 -16.97
C ILE A 180 4.94 -4.81 -16.29
N GLY A 181 4.81 -4.96 -14.97
CA GLY A 181 5.69 -5.81 -14.20
C GLY A 181 5.64 -7.27 -14.62
N GLN A 182 4.45 -7.81 -14.89
CA GLN A 182 4.26 -9.18 -15.34
C GLN A 182 4.94 -9.40 -16.69
N HIS A 183 4.70 -8.52 -17.67
CA HIS A 183 5.26 -8.65 -19.01
C HIS A 183 6.79 -8.52 -19.01
N VAL A 184 7.32 -7.52 -18.29
CA VAL A 184 8.77 -7.31 -18.18
C VAL A 184 9.47 -8.48 -17.51
N GLU A 185 8.97 -8.95 -16.37
CA GLU A 185 9.63 -10.03 -15.61
C GLU A 185 9.46 -11.39 -16.29
N SER A 186 8.42 -11.58 -17.13
CA SER A 186 8.25 -12.79 -17.94
C SER A 186 9.37 -13.00 -18.98
N LEU A 187 10.19 -11.97 -19.28
CA LEU A 187 11.34 -12.11 -20.19
C LEU A 187 12.48 -12.90 -19.54
N GLU A 188 12.69 -12.69 -18.24
CA GLU A 188 13.82 -13.27 -17.49
C GLU A 188 13.40 -14.49 -16.65
N ARG A 189 12.13 -14.54 -16.26
CA ARG A 189 11.60 -15.54 -15.33
C ARG A 189 10.31 -16.13 -15.88
N PRO A 190 10.26 -17.46 -16.14
CA PRO A 190 9.01 -18.15 -16.42
C PRO A 190 7.94 -17.81 -15.37
N GLY A 191 6.68 -17.63 -15.76
CA GLY A 191 5.60 -17.19 -14.86
C GLY A 191 5.58 -15.70 -14.50
N GLY A 192 6.61 -14.92 -14.86
CA GLY A 192 6.67 -13.48 -14.62
C GLY A 192 6.70 -13.12 -13.14
N ARG A 193 5.69 -12.39 -12.64
CA ARG A 193 5.54 -11.99 -11.22
C ARG A 193 4.69 -12.93 -10.38
N VAL A 194 3.86 -13.74 -11.02
CA VAL A 194 2.83 -14.53 -10.35
C VAL A 194 3.36 -15.94 -10.12
N HIS A 195 3.62 -16.27 -8.86
CA HIS A 195 4.26 -17.53 -8.47
C HIS A 195 3.49 -18.21 -7.35
N LEU A 196 3.76 -19.50 -7.17
CA LEU A 196 3.43 -20.18 -5.93
C LEU A 196 4.37 -19.67 -4.85
N VAL A 197 3.84 -19.08 -3.80
CA VAL A 197 4.62 -18.46 -2.73
C VAL A 197 4.33 -19.09 -1.37
N ASN A 198 5.36 -19.18 -0.53
CA ASN A 198 5.22 -19.46 0.89
C ASN A 198 4.93 -18.16 1.64
N VAL A 199 3.76 -18.07 2.28
CA VAL A 199 3.33 -16.85 2.98
C VAL A 199 4.17 -16.59 4.22
N GLU A 200 4.45 -17.62 5.00
CA GLU A 200 5.21 -17.49 6.24
C GLU A 200 6.60 -16.94 5.97
N GLU A 201 7.28 -17.43 4.93
CA GLU A 201 8.59 -16.92 4.50
C GLU A 201 8.52 -15.42 4.17
N ILE A 202 7.53 -15.01 3.37
CA ILE A 202 7.37 -13.59 2.97
C ILE A 202 7.07 -12.71 4.18
N VAL A 203 6.23 -13.18 5.11
CA VAL A 203 5.92 -12.46 6.34
C VAL A 203 7.17 -12.31 7.19
N ARG A 204 7.95 -13.37 7.38
CA ARG A 204 9.22 -13.33 8.13
C ARG A 204 10.20 -12.33 7.53
N GLU A 205 10.40 -12.34 6.21
CA GLU A 205 11.27 -11.36 5.54
C GLU A 205 10.83 -9.92 5.73
N ALA A 206 9.52 -9.66 5.61
CA ALA A 206 8.95 -8.34 5.83
C ALA A 206 9.14 -7.87 7.28
N CYS A 207 9.00 -8.79 8.24
CA CYS A 207 9.23 -8.55 9.67
C CYS A 207 10.70 -8.24 9.96
N ASP A 208 11.63 -9.02 9.40
CA ASP A 208 13.07 -8.79 9.56
C ASP A 208 13.47 -7.41 9.02
N ARG A 209 12.91 -7.02 7.88
CA ARG A 209 13.14 -5.70 7.30
C ARG A 209 12.57 -4.59 8.19
N ALA A 210 11.35 -4.75 8.69
CA ALA A 210 10.73 -3.78 9.61
C ALA A 210 11.50 -3.65 10.93
N THR A 211 12.02 -4.76 11.45
CA THR A 211 12.86 -4.83 12.66
C THR A 211 14.16 -4.05 12.48
N LYS A 212 14.89 -4.31 11.39
CA LYS A 212 16.13 -3.59 11.07
C LYS A 212 15.88 -2.08 10.97
N LEU A 213 14.78 -1.69 10.32
CA LEU A 213 14.37 -0.30 10.22
C LEU A 213 14.04 0.28 11.60
N CYS A 214 13.24 -0.42 12.41
CA CYS A 214 12.90 0.01 13.76
C CYS A 214 14.14 0.21 14.64
N GLN A 215 15.09 -0.72 14.60
CA GLN A 215 16.34 -0.62 15.32
C GLN A 215 17.16 0.61 14.88
N GLN A 216 17.29 0.82 13.56
CA GLN A 216 18.04 1.93 13.00
C GLN A 216 17.46 3.29 13.39
N PHE A 217 16.14 3.43 13.38
CA PHE A 217 15.46 4.73 13.48
C PHE A 217 14.91 5.04 14.88
N SER A 218 14.57 4.03 15.66
CA SER A 218 14.02 4.20 17.01
C SER A 218 14.99 3.79 18.12
N GLY A 219 16.09 3.10 17.81
CA GLY A 219 17.09 2.62 18.78
C GLY A 219 16.63 1.47 19.68
N ALA A 220 15.34 1.14 19.66
CA ALA A 220 14.73 0.04 20.38
C ALA A 220 13.69 -0.64 19.49
N THR A 221 13.56 -1.96 19.65
CA THR A 221 12.73 -2.80 18.80
C THR A 221 11.85 -3.68 19.69
N PRO A 222 10.51 -3.72 19.51
CA PRO A 222 9.68 -4.70 20.18
C PRO A 222 10.00 -6.11 19.67
N PRO A 223 9.95 -7.15 20.54
CA PRO A 223 10.01 -8.53 20.09
C PRO A 223 8.90 -8.83 19.08
N LEU A 224 9.11 -9.81 18.22
CA LEU A 224 8.11 -10.27 17.25
C LEU A 224 7.74 -11.71 17.52
N GLU A 225 6.44 -11.98 17.58
CA GLU A 225 5.89 -13.32 17.79
C GLU A 225 5.04 -13.70 16.57
N ILE A 226 5.53 -14.65 15.77
CA ILE A 226 4.85 -15.10 14.55
C ILE A 226 4.21 -16.47 14.82
N HIS A 227 2.90 -16.52 14.74
CA HIS A 227 2.08 -17.72 14.89
C HIS A 227 1.48 -18.10 13.55
N ALA A 228 1.93 -19.23 13.00
CA ALA A 228 1.45 -19.76 11.74
C ALA A 228 0.62 -21.02 11.99
N THR A 229 -0.55 -21.11 11.35
CA THR A 229 -1.32 -22.36 11.29
C THR A 229 -0.60 -23.41 10.44
N ALA A 230 -0.87 -24.70 10.64
CA ALA A 230 -0.24 -25.77 9.85
C ALA A 230 -0.48 -25.62 8.33
N SER A 231 -1.57 -24.95 7.92
CA SER A 231 -1.86 -24.66 6.52
C SER A 231 -1.04 -23.50 5.94
N ALA A 232 -0.33 -22.71 6.76
CA ALA A 232 0.46 -21.56 6.30
C ALA A 232 1.66 -21.93 5.41
N SER A 233 2.14 -23.17 5.50
CA SER A 233 3.16 -23.71 4.60
C SER A 233 2.62 -24.06 3.22
N THR A 234 1.29 -24.05 3.02
CA THR A 234 0.68 -24.38 1.73
C THR A 234 0.98 -23.27 0.72
N PRO A 235 1.62 -23.59 -0.41
CA PRO A 235 1.96 -22.59 -1.39
C PRO A 235 0.70 -22.07 -2.08
N LEU A 236 0.59 -20.75 -2.23
CA LEU A 236 -0.54 -20.11 -2.90
C LEU A 236 -0.07 -19.21 -4.05
N MET A 237 -0.89 -19.10 -5.10
CA MET A 237 -0.53 -18.30 -6.27
C MET A 237 -0.70 -16.81 -5.98
N TYR A 238 0.41 -16.08 -5.88
CA TYR A 238 0.39 -14.66 -5.54
C TYR A 238 1.60 -13.88 -6.06
N VAL A 239 1.59 -12.57 -5.83
CA VAL A 239 2.69 -11.66 -6.14
C VAL A 239 3.49 -11.37 -4.87
N ARG A 240 4.67 -12.00 -4.74
CA ARG A 240 5.53 -11.90 -3.54
C ARG A 240 5.76 -10.46 -3.07
N SER A 241 6.12 -9.57 -4.00
CA SER A 241 6.42 -8.17 -3.67
C SER A 241 5.24 -7.38 -3.12
N HIS A 242 4.00 -7.69 -3.53
CA HIS A 242 2.80 -7.05 -2.99
C HIS A 242 2.52 -7.48 -1.56
N LEU A 243 2.59 -8.80 -1.29
CA LEU A 243 2.40 -9.33 0.05
C LEU A 243 3.44 -8.78 1.02
N HIS A 244 4.72 -8.87 0.64
CA HIS A 244 5.84 -8.33 1.42
C HIS A 244 5.62 -6.85 1.75
N HIS A 245 5.24 -6.02 0.77
CA HIS A 245 5.06 -4.59 1.00
C HIS A 245 3.92 -4.28 2.00
N MET A 246 2.78 -4.97 1.90
CA MET A 246 1.66 -4.75 2.83
C MET A 246 2.04 -5.16 4.25
N VAL A 247 2.64 -6.33 4.42
CA VAL A 247 3.07 -6.82 5.75
C VAL A 247 4.15 -5.92 6.33
N PHE A 248 5.17 -5.57 5.54
CA PHE A 248 6.25 -4.68 5.96
C PHE A 248 5.71 -3.36 6.51
N GLU A 249 4.75 -2.75 5.82
CA GLU A 249 4.19 -1.46 6.23
C GLU A 249 3.30 -1.56 7.47
N LEU A 250 2.50 -2.61 7.60
CA LEU A 250 1.71 -2.86 8.81
C LEU A 250 2.61 -3.08 10.03
N VAL A 251 3.61 -3.96 9.91
CA VAL A 251 4.55 -4.27 11.00
C VAL A 251 5.39 -3.05 11.35
N LYS A 252 5.89 -2.29 10.37
CA LYS A 252 6.60 -1.03 10.60
C LYS A 252 5.77 -0.06 11.45
N ASN A 253 4.48 0.09 11.13
CA ASN A 253 3.58 0.99 11.88
C ASN A 253 3.30 0.49 13.30
N ALA A 254 3.05 -0.81 13.47
CA ALA A 254 2.86 -1.46 14.77
C ALA A 254 4.09 -1.30 15.68
N MET A 255 5.28 -1.56 15.14
CA MET A 255 6.54 -1.40 15.87
C MET A 255 6.77 0.06 16.29
N ARG A 256 6.54 1.00 15.37
CA ARG A 256 6.67 2.44 15.66
C ARG A 256 5.72 2.86 16.79
N ALA A 257 4.44 2.53 16.68
CA ALA A 257 3.42 2.88 17.66
C ALA A 257 3.78 2.32 19.06
N THR A 258 4.23 1.07 19.12
CA THR A 258 4.68 0.42 20.36
C THR A 258 5.85 1.16 20.99
N VAL A 259 6.90 1.47 20.22
CA VAL A 259 8.07 2.18 20.75
C VAL A 259 7.71 3.57 21.24
N GLU A 260 6.99 4.35 20.42
CA GLU A 260 6.61 5.73 20.76
C GLU A 260 5.72 5.79 22.01
N TYR A 261 4.73 4.90 22.11
CA TYR A 261 3.81 4.85 23.23
C TYR A 261 4.52 4.51 24.55
N HIS A 262 5.32 3.44 24.57
CA HIS A 262 6.02 3.01 25.78
C HIS A 262 7.17 3.95 26.16
N ARG A 263 7.80 4.64 25.20
CA ARG A 263 8.74 5.72 25.50
C ARG A 263 8.03 6.87 26.23
N LYS A 264 6.87 7.30 25.75
CA LYS A 264 6.06 8.35 26.41
C LYS A 264 5.60 7.93 27.81
N LEU A 265 5.28 6.65 28.04
CA LEU A 265 4.95 6.13 29.37
C LEU A 265 6.13 6.17 30.35
N LYS A 266 7.35 5.81 29.92
CA LYS A 266 8.55 5.89 30.78
C LYS A 266 8.87 7.32 31.22
N HIS A 267 8.52 8.32 30.41
CA HIS A 267 8.74 9.73 30.73
C HIS A 267 7.62 10.36 31.57
N ARG A 268 6.46 9.72 31.70
CA ARG A 268 5.41 10.16 32.62
C ARG A 268 5.76 9.63 34.02
N ALA A 269 5.86 10.53 35.00
CA ALA A 269 5.83 10.10 36.40
C ALA A 269 4.58 9.22 36.59
N PRO A 270 4.65 8.12 37.36
CA PRO A 270 3.46 7.34 37.67
C PRO A 270 2.41 8.31 38.19
N GLY A 271 1.32 8.49 37.44
CA GLY A 271 0.16 9.19 37.98
C GLY A 271 -0.27 8.45 39.24
N ALA A 272 -0.79 9.18 40.22
CA ALA A 272 -1.44 8.54 41.36
C ALA A 272 -2.39 7.49 40.80
N VAL A 273 -2.17 6.22 41.18
CA VAL A 273 -3.07 5.13 40.80
C VAL A 273 -4.46 5.63 41.15
N ASN A 274 -5.40 5.65 40.20
CA ASN A 274 -6.79 5.89 40.53
C ASN A 274 -7.12 4.82 41.57
N HIS A 275 -7.19 5.22 42.83
CA HIS A 275 -7.64 4.36 43.89
C HIS A 275 -9.12 4.21 43.59
N PHE A 276 -9.46 3.19 42.81
CA PHE A 276 -10.84 2.76 42.63
C PHE A 276 -11.30 2.31 44.02
N LYS A 277 -11.78 3.27 44.81
CA LYS A 277 -12.48 2.97 46.05
C LYS A 277 -13.71 2.21 45.59
N GLN A 278 -13.80 0.95 45.98
CA GLN A 278 -14.95 0.12 45.71
C GLN A 278 -16.14 0.71 46.49
N THR A 279 -16.79 1.73 45.94
CA THR A 279 -18.04 2.24 46.49
C THR A 279 -19.12 1.30 45.99
N MET A 280 -19.38 0.24 46.77
CA MET A 280 -20.69 -0.39 46.72
C MET A 280 -21.71 0.71 47.01
N ASN A 281 -22.66 0.92 46.11
CA ASN A 281 -23.87 1.65 46.45
C ASN A 281 -24.71 0.72 47.33
N PRO A 282 -24.84 0.95 48.64
CA PRO A 282 -25.56 0.05 49.54
C PRO A 282 -27.08 0.09 49.30
N TYR A 283 -27.56 1.02 48.47
CA TYR A 283 -28.97 1.35 48.32
C TYR A 283 -29.50 1.21 46.90
N SER A 284 -28.83 0.45 46.02
CA SER A 284 -29.38 0.17 44.68
C SER A 284 -30.32 -1.04 44.75
N PRO A 285 -31.66 -0.87 44.76
CA PRO A 285 -32.61 -1.97 44.84
C PRO A 285 -32.79 -2.67 43.47
N SER A 286 -32.10 -2.17 42.43
CA SER A 286 -32.37 -2.48 41.02
C SER A 286 -31.49 -3.58 40.44
N LEU A 287 -30.46 -4.03 41.15
CA LEU A 287 -29.61 -5.14 40.72
C LEU A 287 -30.07 -6.38 41.49
N GLY A 288 -31.17 -6.99 41.01
CA GLY A 288 -31.76 -8.23 41.55
C GLY A 288 -30.90 -9.48 41.36
N PHE A 289 -29.57 -9.35 41.41
CA PHE A 289 -28.63 -10.46 41.40
C PHE A 289 -27.47 -10.17 42.36
N PHE A 290 -27.17 -11.15 43.18
CA PHE A 290 -26.04 -11.16 44.11
C PHE A 290 -24.76 -11.48 43.32
N LEU A 291 -23.76 -10.60 43.36
CA LEU A 291 -22.43 -10.95 42.87
C LEU A 291 -21.79 -11.88 43.91
N PRO A 292 -21.45 -13.14 43.57
CA PRO A 292 -20.83 -14.06 44.50
C PRO A 292 -19.47 -13.53 44.98
N PRO A 293 -19.03 -13.90 46.20
CA PRO A 293 -17.68 -13.60 46.69
C PRO A 293 -16.61 -14.08 45.70
N VAL A 294 -15.47 -13.39 45.64
CA VAL A 294 -14.38 -13.70 44.68
C VAL A 294 -13.92 -15.15 44.77
N ASP A 295 -14.05 -15.76 45.95
CA ASP A 295 -13.68 -17.15 46.24
C ASP A 295 -14.61 -18.18 45.56
N ASP A 296 -15.83 -17.79 45.17
CA ASP A 296 -16.83 -18.63 44.51
C ASP A 296 -16.77 -18.56 42.97
N VAL A 297 -15.92 -17.71 42.40
CA VAL A 297 -15.85 -17.48 40.94
C VAL A 297 -14.67 -18.25 40.32
N SER A 298 -14.65 -19.57 40.51
CA SER A 298 -13.68 -20.43 39.81
C SER A 298 -13.97 -20.42 38.31
N GLY A 299 -13.08 -19.84 37.51
CA GLY A 299 -13.09 -19.98 36.04
C GLY A 299 -13.64 -18.80 35.23
N VAL A 300 -14.21 -17.76 35.86
CA VAL A 300 -14.59 -16.53 35.14
C VAL A 300 -13.49 -15.49 35.29
N LYS A 301 -12.60 -15.40 34.30
CA LYS A 301 -11.61 -14.31 34.20
C LYS A 301 -12.32 -13.01 33.81
N ILE A 302 -12.79 -12.25 34.80
CA ILE A 302 -13.38 -10.90 34.60
C ILE A 302 -12.29 -9.86 34.25
N PHE A 303 -11.04 -10.11 34.64
CA PHE A 303 -9.91 -9.23 34.38
C PHE A 303 -8.93 -9.86 33.39
N PRO A 304 -8.33 -9.07 32.48
CA PRO A 304 -7.31 -9.56 31.57
C PRO A 304 -6.15 -10.14 32.38
N ASP A 305 -5.60 -11.26 31.89
CA ASP A 305 -4.51 -11.97 32.55
C ASP A 305 -3.27 -11.08 32.64
N ILE A 306 -3.02 -10.55 33.85
CA ILE A 306 -1.99 -9.55 34.10
C ILE A 306 -0.59 -10.17 33.95
N SER A 307 -0.48 -11.51 33.99
CA SER A 307 0.78 -12.23 33.80
C SER A 307 1.38 -12.06 32.39
N LYS A 308 0.56 -11.64 31.41
CA LYS A 308 0.99 -11.28 30.05
C LYS A 308 1.82 -9.99 30.03
N TYR A 309 1.55 -9.06 30.95
CA TYR A 309 2.33 -7.86 31.14
C TYR A 309 3.60 -8.21 31.93
N LYS A 310 4.55 -8.88 31.26
CA LYS A 310 5.87 -9.13 31.84
C LYS A 310 6.48 -7.80 32.29
N LEU A 311 6.61 -7.64 33.60
CA LEU A 311 7.33 -6.58 34.33
C LEU A 311 8.86 -6.60 34.07
N ARG A 312 9.32 -7.02 32.89
CA ARG A 312 10.73 -7.09 32.52
C ARG A 312 11.11 -5.97 31.55
N GLY A 313 11.04 -4.70 31.96
CA GLY A 313 11.77 -3.53 31.40
C GLY A 313 11.75 -3.23 29.88
N GLY A 314 11.20 -4.12 29.06
CA GLY A 314 11.24 -4.15 27.61
C GLY A 314 9.89 -3.85 26.99
N LEU A 315 9.90 -3.68 25.67
CA LEU A 315 8.69 -3.41 24.89
C LEU A 315 7.84 -4.69 24.77
N PRO A 316 6.50 -4.59 24.79
CA PRO A 316 5.64 -5.73 24.52
C PRO A 316 5.86 -6.25 23.08
N PRO A 317 5.63 -7.55 22.84
CA PRO A 317 5.79 -8.12 21.50
C PRO A 317 4.73 -7.59 20.53
N VAL A 318 5.10 -7.49 19.26
CA VAL A 318 4.14 -7.37 18.15
C VAL A 318 3.80 -8.78 17.69
N GLU A 319 2.53 -9.16 17.81
CA GLU A 319 2.04 -10.50 17.46
C GLU A 319 1.54 -10.53 16.01
N ILE A 320 1.90 -11.59 15.28
CA ILE A 320 1.48 -11.81 13.91
C ILE A 320 0.87 -13.20 13.78
N VAL A 321 -0.38 -13.27 13.33
CA VAL A 321 -1.09 -14.54 13.14
C VAL A 321 -1.37 -14.77 11.66
N ILE A 322 -0.92 -15.91 11.13
CA ILE A 322 -1.11 -16.32 9.74
C ILE A 322 -2.07 -17.51 9.70
N CYS A 323 -3.23 -17.28 9.07
CA CYS A 323 -4.26 -18.30 8.86
C CYS A 323 -4.55 -18.44 7.37
N VAL A 324 -4.42 -19.67 6.85
CA VAL A 324 -4.81 -20.01 5.48
C VAL A 324 -6.04 -20.91 5.57
N GLY A 325 -7.19 -20.38 5.17
CA GLY A 325 -8.45 -21.10 5.02
C GLY A 325 -8.66 -21.60 3.58
N SER A 326 -9.85 -22.15 3.33
CA SER A 326 -10.24 -22.62 1.98
C SER A 326 -10.50 -21.48 1.00
N GLU A 327 -10.95 -20.33 1.49
CA GLU A 327 -11.33 -19.17 0.68
C GLU A 327 -10.42 -17.96 0.95
N ASP A 328 -9.94 -17.82 2.19
CA ASP A 328 -9.25 -16.62 2.66
C ASP A 328 -7.83 -16.91 3.18
N LEU A 329 -6.91 -16.01 2.83
CA LEU A 329 -5.65 -15.82 3.53
C LEU A 329 -5.82 -14.64 4.51
N THR A 330 -5.67 -14.90 5.80
CA THR A 330 -5.72 -13.87 6.84
C THR A 330 -4.35 -13.69 7.48
N ILE A 331 -3.85 -12.45 7.49
CA ILE A 331 -2.66 -12.04 8.24
C ILE A 331 -3.10 -10.97 9.24
N LYS A 332 -3.07 -11.30 10.52
CA LYS A 332 -3.40 -10.38 11.60
C LYS A 332 -2.11 -9.84 12.21
N VAL A 333 -2.01 -8.54 12.43
CA VAL A 333 -0.92 -7.89 13.15
C VAL A 333 -1.52 -7.18 14.36
N SER A 334 -1.06 -7.52 15.56
CA SER A 334 -1.54 -6.99 16.82
C SER A 334 -0.39 -6.33 17.60
N ASP A 335 -0.64 -5.15 18.16
CA ASP A 335 0.35 -4.37 18.88
C ASP A 335 -0.23 -3.72 20.14
N GLU A 336 0.66 -3.32 21.07
CA GLU A 336 0.32 -2.56 22.27
C GLU A 336 0.75 -1.08 22.16
N GLY A 337 0.59 -0.47 20.97
CA GLY A 337 0.97 0.92 20.69
C GLY A 337 0.00 1.99 21.20
N GLY A 338 -0.83 1.68 22.20
CA GLY A 338 -1.80 2.61 22.79
C GLY A 338 -3.08 2.86 21.98
N GLY A 339 -3.19 2.26 20.79
CA GLY A 339 -4.39 2.28 19.95
C GLY A 339 -4.73 3.65 19.33
N VAL A 340 -5.84 3.68 18.57
CA VAL A 340 -6.35 4.91 17.95
C VAL A 340 -7.78 5.17 18.45
N PRO A 341 -8.10 6.36 18.98
CA PRO A 341 -9.45 6.70 19.40
C PRO A 341 -10.46 6.50 18.28
N ARG A 342 -11.64 5.94 18.60
CA ARG A 342 -12.70 5.65 17.60
C ARG A 342 -13.13 6.87 16.81
N SER A 343 -13.09 8.06 17.40
CA SER A 343 -13.36 9.34 16.72
C SER A 343 -12.36 9.69 15.60
N ARG A 344 -11.18 9.07 15.59
CA ARG A 344 -10.11 9.30 14.59
C ARG A 344 -9.98 8.17 13.58
N TRP A 345 -10.76 7.09 13.68
CA TRP A 345 -10.65 5.93 12.78
C TRP A 345 -10.89 6.27 11.32
N ASN A 346 -11.90 7.08 11.01
CA ASN A 346 -12.17 7.50 9.64
C ASN A 346 -11.01 8.34 9.07
N LYS A 347 -10.33 9.10 9.92
CA LYS A 347 -9.18 9.94 9.54
C LYS A 347 -7.98 9.10 9.15
N LEU A 348 -7.80 7.90 9.73
CA LEU A 348 -6.73 6.99 9.35
C LEU A 348 -6.73 6.68 7.86
N TRP A 349 -7.85 6.80 7.16
CA TRP A 349 -7.97 6.50 5.73
C TRP A 349 -7.77 7.71 4.82
N ARG A 350 -7.62 8.92 5.36
CA ARG A 350 -7.31 10.13 4.58
C ARG A 350 -5.85 10.14 4.13
N TYR A 351 -5.56 10.81 3.03
CA TYR A 351 -4.22 10.83 2.40
C TYR A 351 -3.29 11.90 3.00
N ASP A 352 -3.86 12.94 3.63
CA ASP A 352 -3.17 14.07 4.29
C ASP A 352 -3.01 13.89 5.81
N TYR A 353 -3.61 12.81 6.36
CA TYR A 353 -3.61 12.51 7.78
C TYR A 353 -2.46 11.59 8.17
N THR A 354 -1.70 12.00 9.17
CA THR A 354 -0.68 11.19 9.84
C THR A 354 -0.74 11.43 11.35
N THR A 355 -0.43 10.40 12.13
CA THR A 355 -0.27 10.49 13.59
C THR A 355 1.14 10.90 14.00
N MET A 356 2.06 11.07 13.03
CA MET A 356 3.40 11.58 13.32
C MET A 356 3.34 13.07 13.66
N GLU A 357 3.94 13.43 14.79
CA GLU A 357 4.25 14.83 15.10
C GLU A 357 5.35 15.29 14.13
N VAL A 358 5.20 16.49 13.53
CA VAL A 358 6.22 17.09 12.67
C VAL A 358 7.37 17.54 13.57
N VAL A 359 8.20 16.59 13.98
CA VAL A 359 9.47 16.90 14.63
C VAL A 359 10.47 17.17 13.52
N THR A 360 11.17 18.30 13.59
CA THR A 360 12.12 18.78 12.57
C THR A 360 13.33 17.88 12.35
N ASP A 361 13.45 16.76 13.07
CA ASP A 361 14.46 15.72 12.88
C ASP A 361 13.85 14.32 13.16
N CYS A 362 12.64 14.03 12.63
CA CYS A 362 12.08 12.67 12.76
C CYS A 362 12.56 11.79 11.61
N PRO A 363 13.44 10.81 11.84
CA PRO A 363 14.06 10.08 10.74
C PRO A 363 13.10 9.03 10.10
N TRP A 364 11.85 8.97 10.56
CA TRP A 364 10.74 8.22 9.96
C TRP A 364 9.98 8.99 8.87
N GLN A 365 10.23 10.30 8.68
CA GLN A 365 9.40 11.17 7.82
C GLN A 365 9.33 10.69 6.36
N ASP A 366 10.44 10.25 5.77
CA ASP A 366 10.49 9.71 4.40
C ASP A 366 9.71 8.39 4.23
N CYS A 367 9.42 7.69 5.33
CA CYS A 367 8.66 6.43 5.34
C CYS A 367 7.16 6.61 5.61
N SER A 368 6.71 7.83 5.94
CA SER A 368 5.31 8.12 6.31
C SER A 368 4.35 8.08 5.11
N HIS A 369 4.86 8.38 3.93
CA HIS A 369 4.10 8.47 2.68
C HIS A 369 3.65 7.10 2.13
N ALA A 370 4.18 6.01 2.69
CA ALA A 370 3.87 4.65 2.28
C ALA A 370 2.50 4.13 2.78
N ILE A 371 1.91 4.76 3.82
CA ILE A 371 0.57 4.40 4.34
C ILE A 371 -0.51 4.56 3.26
N SER A 372 -0.37 5.55 2.38
CA SER A 372 -1.29 5.82 1.26
C SER A 372 -1.29 4.73 0.19
N VAL A 373 -0.13 4.12 -0.08
CA VAL A 373 0.01 3.01 -1.06
C VAL A 373 -0.56 1.72 -0.50
N VAL A 374 -0.30 1.45 0.78
CA VAL A 374 -0.77 0.24 1.48
C VAL A 374 -2.28 0.23 1.58
N LYS A 375 -2.92 1.37 1.87
CA LYS A 375 -4.38 1.50 1.87
C LYS A 375 -5.01 1.07 0.54
N SER A 376 -4.39 1.44 -0.57
CA SER A 376 -4.87 1.09 -1.91
C SER A 376 -4.58 -0.38 -2.27
N HIS A 377 -3.42 -0.91 -1.89
CA HIS A 377 -3.09 -2.34 -2.03
C HIS A 377 -4.03 -3.24 -1.22
N LEU A 378 -4.31 -2.88 0.04
CA LEU A 378 -5.22 -3.61 0.93
C LEU A 378 -6.67 -3.60 0.41
N ARG A 379 -7.12 -2.52 -0.24
CA ARG A 379 -8.46 -2.47 -0.85
C ARG A 379 -8.59 -3.33 -2.10
N ARG A 380 -7.52 -3.55 -2.87
CA ARG A 380 -7.54 -4.47 -4.03
C ARG A 380 -7.67 -5.93 -3.61
N LEU A 381 -7.16 -6.28 -2.43
CA LEU A 381 -7.32 -7.62 -1.83
C LEU A 381 -8.69 -7.85 -1.22
N LYS A 382 -9.42 -6.78 -0.87
CA LYS A 382 -10.87 -6.87 -0.67
C LYS A 382 -11.51 -7.09 -2.03
N GLY A 383 -11.48 -8.34 -2.48
CA GLY A 383 -12.14 -8.77 -3.71
C GLY A 383 -13.54 -8.20 -3.82
N THR A 384 -13.89 -7.84 -5.04
CA THR A 384 -15.26 -7.59 -5.53
C THR A 384 -16.33 -8.31 -4.72
N GLY A 385 -16.95 -7.56 -3.80
CA GLY A 385 -17.97 -8.04 -2.89
C GLY A 385 -18.70 -6.85 -2.30
N ARG A 386 -19.49 -6.14 -3.12
CA ARG A 386 -20.60 -5.31 -2.63
C ARG A 386 -21.60 -6.25 -1.95
N ARG A 387 -21.31 -6.66 -0.72
CA ARG A 387 -22.23 -7.19 0.29
C ARG A 387 -21.43 -7.45 1.57
N GLY A 388 -21.53 -6.49 2.50
CA GLY A 388 -21.35 -6.74 3.93
C GLY A 388 -20.02 -7.33 4.42
N LEU A 389 -18.91 -6.60 4.34
CA LEU A 389 -17.86 -6.69 5.37
C LEU A 389 -17.73 -5.33 6.08
N SER A 390 -18.77 -5.02 6.84
CA SER A 390 -18.70 -4.08 7.94
C SER A 390 -17.80 -4.69 9.01
N ARG A 391 -16.80 -3.92 9.47
CA ARG A 391 -16.11 -4.08 10.76
C ARG A 391 -15.33 -5.39 10.91
N HIS A 392 -14.00 -5.28 10.91
CA HIS A 392 -13.07 -5.96 11.84
C HIS A 392 -11.66 -5.84 11.25
N ILE A 393 -11.02 -4.72 11.56
CA ILE A 393 -9.61 -4.77 11.94
C ILE A 393 -9.67 -5.15 13.41
N ALA A 394 -9.29 -6.37 13.71
CA ALA A 394 -9.12 -6.91 15.06
C ALA A 394 -7.69 -7.47 15.13
#